data_AF-A0AAV4Q7J3-F1
#
_entry.id   AF-A0AAV4Q7J3-F1
#
_cell.length_a   1.000
_cell.length_b   1.000
_cell.length_c   1.000
_cell.angle_alpha   90.00
_cell.angle_beta   90.00
_cell.angle_gamma   90.00
#
_symmetry.space_group_name_H-M   'P 1'
#
loop_
_entity.id
_entity.type
_entity.pdbx_description
1 polymer ?
#
loop_
_entity_poly.entity_id
_entity_poly.type
_entity_poly.pdbx_seq_one_letter_code
_entity_poly.pdbx_strand_id
1 'polypeptide(L)'
;MEEGKFKNSTFLIDDMKSLYSDPALSDIKLRTETETFQAHAAVLSARSPVFRAMFTTDMKEKNNGCVDIPDVDNDTLRQMILYMYTDQLEFWSGKMQLCYTRLLTNTKLRA
;
A
#
# COMPACT_ATOMS: atom_id res chain seq x y z
N MET A 1 -27.95 2.81 -31.67
CA MET A 1 -27.18 1.57 -31.77
C MET A 1 -25.89 1.80 -31.01
N GLU A 2 -25.76 1.05 -29.92
CA GLU A 2 -24.67 0.82 -28.95
C GLU A 2 -23.81 1.96 -28.39
N GLU A 3 -23.79 1.97 -27.04
CA GLU A 3 -23.15 2.89 -26.11
C GLU A 3 -21.63 2.67 -25.96
N GLY A 4 -20.99 3.64 -25.31
CA GLY A 4 -19.55 3.81 -25.18
C GLY A 4 -18.78 2.68 -24.52
N LYS A 5 -17.53 2.49 -25.00
CA LYS A 5 -16.44 1.86 -24.26
C LYS A 5 -15.30 2.87 -24.12
N PHE A 6 -15.25 3.54 -22.98
CA PHE A 6 -14.15 4.42 -22.60
C PHE A 6 -12.88 3.57 -22.34
N LYS A 7 -11.89 3.64 -23.23
CA LYS A 7 -10.62 2.89 -23.15
C LYS A 7 -9.59 3.56 -22.21
N ASN A 8 -9.95 3.84 -20.96
CA ASN A 8 -9.07 4.59 -20.04
C ASN A 8 -8.27 3.72 -19.05
N SER A 9 -8.68 2.48 -18.78
CA SER A 9 -8.21 1.78 -17.58
C SER A 9 -6.75 1.30 -17.62
N THR A 10 -6.19 1.01 -18.79
CA THR A 10 -4.79 0.52 -18.89
C THR A 10 -3.79 1.63 -18.65
N PHE A 11 -4.04 2.83 -19.19
CA PHE A 11 -3.14 3.99 -19.04
C PHE A 11 -2.99 4.41 -17.57
N LEU A 12 -4.09 4.48 -16.81
CA LEU A 12 -4.02 4.84 -15.40
C LEU A 12 -3.22 3.83 -14.57
N ILE A 13 -3.33 2.54 -14.87
CA ILE A 13 -2.56 1.51 -14.16
C ILE A 13 -1.07 1.66 -14.46
N ASP A 14 -0.71 1.94 -15.72
CA ASP A 14 0.69 2.17 -16.11
C ASP A 14 1.26 3.44 -15.45
N ASP A 15 0.47 4.50 -15.34
CA ASP A 15 0.84 5.73 -14.63
C ASP A 15 1.04 5.46 -13.13
N MET A 16 0.14 4.70 -12.51
CA MET A 16 0.26 4.32 -11.09
C MET A 16 1.43 3.36 -10.84
N LYS A 17 1.72 2.46 -11.78
CA LYS A 17 2.89 1.58 -11.73
C LYS A 17 4.20 2.37 -11.88
N SER A 18 4.17 3.43 -12.69
CA SER A 18 5.28 4.39 -12.80
C SER A 18 5.49 5.10 -11.46
N LEU A 19 4.42 5.57 -10.81
CA LEU A 19 4.49 6.20 -9.48
C LEU A 19 4.98 5.23 -8.39
N TYR A 20 4.61 3.94 -8.45
CA TYR A 20 5.15 2.92 -7.56
C TYR A 20 6.67 2.74 -7.71
N SER A 21 7.18 2.87 -8.93
CA SER A 21 8.60 2.66 -9.24
C SER A 21 9.44 3.92 -9.03
N ASP A 22 8.80 5.09 -8.91
CA ASP A 22 9.44 6.39 -8.72
C ASP A 22 9.45 6.77 -7.23
N PRO A 23 10.62 6.90 -6.59
CA PRO A 23 10.70 7.37 -5.20
C PRO A 23 10.42 8.87 -5.06
N ALA A 24 10.34 9.63 -6.15
CA ALA A 24 10.01 11.06 -6.09
C ALA A 24 8.63 11.26 -5.43
N LEU A 25 8.53 12.24 -4.53
CA LEU A 25 7.32 12.56 -3.76
C LEU A 25 6.87 11.48 -2.76
N SER A 26 7.64 10.40 -2.57
CA SER A 26 7.39 9.46 -1.48
C SER A 26 7.58 10.15 -0.14
N ASP A 27 6.51 10.18 0.65
CA ASP A 27 6.40 10.87 1.94
C ASP A 27 6.37 9.90 3.13
N ILE A 28 6.32 8.59 2.86
CA ILE A 28 6.34 7.53 3.87
C ILE A 28 7.33 6.42 3.54
N LYS A 29 7.79 5.75 4.61
CA LYS A 29 8.66 4.57 4.56
C LYS A 29 8.03 3.42 5.33
N LEU A 30 7.75 2.31 4.67
CA LEU A 30 7.31 1.07 5.30
C LEU A 30 8.53 0.17 5.53
N ARG A 31 8.78 -0.26 6.76
CA ARG A 31 9.98 -1.03 7.12
C ARG A 31 9.62 -2.42 7.63
N THR A 32 10.23 -3.45 7.05
CA THR A 32 10.25 -4.81 7.60
C THR A 32 11.47 -4.96 8.51
N GLU A 33 11.69 -6.16 9.07
CA GLU A 33 12.92 -6.43 9.84
C GLU A 33 14.20 -6.23 9.03
N THR A 34 14.15 -6.33 7.70
CA THR A 34 15.35 -6.38 6.84
C THR A 34 15.38 -5.33 5.73
N GLU A 35 14.24 -4.79 5.30
CA GLU A 35 14.15 -3.86 4.18
C GLU A 35 13.24 -2.66 4.47
N THR A 36 13.40 -1.60 3.67
CA THR A 36 12.56 -0.40 3.75
C THR A 36 12.06 -0.02 2.36
N PHE A 37 10.76 0.23 2.27
CA PHE A 37 10.02 0.53 1.06
C PHE A 37 9.51 1.97 1.12
N GLN A 38 9.79 2.75 0.08
CA GLN A 38 9.25 4.11 -0.06
C GLN A 38 7.88 4.05 -0.73
N ALA A 39 6.95 4.88 -0.26
CA ALA A 39 5.60 4.94 -0.81
C ALA A 39 4.97 6.33 -0.61
N HIS A 40 3.77 6.48 -1.16
CA HIS A 40 2.96 7.69 -1.12
C HIS A 40 1.77 7.48 -0.16
N ALA A 41 1.73 8.21 0.94
CA ALA A 41 0.68 8.16 1.95
C ALA A 41 -0.70 8.42 1.35
N ALA A 42 -0.79 9.34 0.38
CA ALA A 42 -2.02 9.66 -0.31
C ALA A 42 -2.61 8.43 -1.02
N VAL A 43 -1.78 7.66 -1.73
CA VAL A 43 -2.21 6.44 -2.43
C VAL A 43 -2.63 5.39 -1.41
N LEU A 44 -1.80 5.09 -0.41
CA LEU A 44 -2.13 4.07 0.59
C LEU A 44 -3.40 4.43 1.38
N SER A 45 -3.58 5.71 1.72
CA SER A 45 -4.78 6.21 2.43
C SER A 45 -6.04 6.09 1.59
N ALA A 46 -5.95 6.33 0.29
CA ALA A 46 -7.10 6.19 -0.61
C ALA A 46 -7.55 4.72 -0.73
N ARG A 47 -6.61 3.78 -0.60
CA ARG A 47 -6.83 2.34 -0.81
C ARG A 47 -7.08 1.57 0.49
N SER A 48 -6.72 2.14 1.65
CA SER A 48 -6.87 1.49 2.94
C SER A 48 -7.30 2.49 4.03
N PRO A 49 -8.46 2.27 4.67
CA PRO A 49 -8.88 3.11 5.79
C PRO A 49 -7.95 2.98 7.00
N VAL A 50 -7.21 1.88 7.12
CA VAL A 50 -6.21 1.67 8.19
C VAL A 50 -5.00 2.57 7.97
N PHE A 51 -4.45 2.59 6.76
CA PHE A 51 -3.36 3.52 6.42
C PHE A 51 -3.83 4.97 6.52
N ARG A 52 -5.06 5.27 6.09
CA ARG A 52 -5.64 6.60 6.25
C ARG A 52 -5.66 7.02 7.72
N ALA A 53 -6.23 6.18 8.60
CA ALA A 53 -6.27 6.46 10.03
C ALA A 53 -4.86 6.62 10.62
N MET A 54 -3.93 5.75 10.25
CA MET A 54 -2.53 5.79 10.69
C MET A 54 -1.84 7.12 10.31
N PHE A 55 -2.10 7.66 9.12
CA PHE A 55 -1.46 8.90 8.65
C PHE A 55 -2.21 10.18 9.03
N THR A 56 -3.52 10.13 9.26
CA THR A 56 -4.31 11.31 9.62
C THR A 56 -4.37 11.57 11.12
N THR A 57 -4.25 10.53 11.94
CA THR A 57 -4.28 10.66 13.40
C THR A 57 -2.88 11.07 13.89
N ASP A 58 -2.77 11.86 14.95
CA ASP A 58 -1.48 12.25 15.56
C ASP A 58 -0.82 11.05 16.29
N MET A 59 -0.58 9.98 15.55
CA MET A 59 0.19 8.82 15.98
C MET A 59 1.67 9.00 15.60
N LYS A 60 2.56 8.27 16.28
CA LYS A 60 4.03 8.38 16.10
C LYS A 60 4.45 8.23 14.64
N GLU A 61 3.72 7.44 13.86
CA GLU A 61 3.97 7.17 12.45
C GLU A 61 3.88 8.44 11.59
N LYS A 62 2.95 9.35 11.90
CA LYS A 62 2.80 10.65 11.21
C LYS A 62 4.02 11.56 11.39
N ASN A 63 4.62 11.55 12.58
CA ASN A 63 5.74 12.45 12.90
C ASN A 63 7.10 11.99 12.35
N ASN A 64 7.27 10.68 12.13
CA ASN A 64 8.54 10.13 11.66
C ASN A 64 8.52 9.74 10.17
N GLY A 65 7.35 9.77 9.51
CA GLY A 65 7.20 9.32 8.11
C GLY A 65 7.61 7.87 7.91
N CYS A 66 7.59 7.06 8.97
CA CYS A 66 8.05 5.67 8.96
C CYS A 66 7.09 4.77 9.73
N VAL A 67 6.71 3.65 9.12
CA VAL A 67 5.82 2.64 9.67
C VAL A 67 6.58 1.32 9.74
N ASP A 68 6.71 0.77 10.94
CA ASP A 68 7.31 -0.54 11.17
C ASP A 68 6.26 -1.64 11.02
N ILE A 69 6.53 -2.60 10.13
CA ILE A 69 5.70 -3.78 9.86
C ILE A 69 6.59 -5.03 9.97
N PRO A 70 7.07 -5.37 11.18
CA PRO A 70 8.01 -6.48 11.37
C PRO A 70 7.38 -7.86 11.10
N ASP A 71 6.04 -7.97 11.23
CA ASP A 71 5.31 -9.23 11.09
C ASP A 71 5.13 -9.70 9.63
N VAL A 72 5.67 -8.97 8.64
CA VAL A 72 5.47 -9.22 7.20
C VAL A 72 6.82 -9.34 6.50
N ASP A 73 6.98 -10.38 5.68
CA ASP A 73 8.18 -10.56 4.85
C ASP A 73 8.24 -9.56 3.68
N ASN A 74 9.46 -9.31 3.18
CA ASN A 74 9.75 -8.31 2.16
C ASN A 74 8.92 -8.50 0.89
N ASP A 75 8.80 -9.74 0.41
CA ASP A 75 8.04 -10.06 -0.80
C ASP A 75 6.56 -9.79 -0.62
N THR A 76 5.99 -10.19 0.52
CA THR A 76 4.58 -9.94 0.86
C THR A 76 4.30 -8.44 0.97
N LEU A 77 5.17 -7.67 1.63
CA LEU A 77 5.00 -6.22 1.73
C LEU A 77 5.12 -5.55 0.35
N ARG A 78 6.08 -5.96 -0.47
CA ARG A 78 6.26 -5.46 -1.84
C ARG A 78 5.01 -5.69 -2.70
N GLN A 79 4.46 -6.90 -2.65
CA GLN A 79 3.22 -7.24 -3.38
C GLN A 79 2.02 -6.47 -2.85
N MET A 80 1.92 -6.28 -1.53
CA MET A 80 0.85 -5.48 -0.94
C MET A 80 0.90 -4.02 -1.41
N ILE A 81 2.08 -3.41 -1.45
CA ILE A 81 2.24 -2.05 -1.95
C ILE A 81 1.86 -2.02 -3.43
N LEU A 82 2.43 -2.91 -4.27
CA LEU A 82 2.09 -2.97 -5.70
C LEU A 82 0.59 -3.11 -5.95
N TYR A 83 -0.09 -3.95 -5.16
CA TYR A 83 -1.54 -4.12 -5.22
C TYR A 83 -2.28 -2.81 -4.92
N MET A 84 -1.85 -2.06 -3.91
CA MET A 84 -2.46 -0.76 -3.62
C MET A 84 -2.33 0.24 -4.78
N TYR A 85 -1.25 0.19 -5.57
CA TYR A 85 -1.10 1.09 -6.72
C TYR A 85 -1.86 0.60 -7.97
N THR A 86 -1.95 -0.71 -8.20
CA THR A 86 -2.31 -1.25 -9.52
C THR A 86 -3.51 -2.19 -9.53
N ASP A 87 -4.01 -2.61 -8.36
CA ASP A 87 -4.97 -3.70 -8.21
C ASP A 87 -4.52 -5.04 -8.83
N GLN A 88 -3.22 -5.19 -9.07
CA GLN A 88 -2.60 -6.40 -9.61
C GLN A 88 -1.65 -7.03 -8.60
N LEU A 89 -1.53 -8.36 -8.69
CA LEU A 89 -0.61 -9.17 -7.92
C LEU A 89 0.26 -9.93 -8.91
N GLU A 90 1.58 -9.82 -8.77
CA GLU A 90 2.50 -10.55 -9.65
C GLU A 90 2.69 -11.99 -9.16
N PHE A 91 2.49 -12.26 -7.87
CA PHE A 91 2.53 -13.59 -7.29
C PHE A 91 1.46 -13.79 -6.21
N TRP A 92 0.62 -14.82 -6.36
CA TRP A 92 -0.32 -15.23 -5.32
C TRP A 92 0.39 -16.18 -4.35
N SER A 93 1.04 -15.64 -3.32
CA SER A 93 1.52 -16.48 -2.21
C SER A 93 0.35 -16.71 -1.24
N GLY A 94 0.15 -17.95 -0.80
CA GLY A 94 -0.94 -18.31 0.14
C GLY A 94 -0.89 -17.57 1.49
N LYS A 95 0.21 -16.84 1.78
CA LYS A 95 0.38 -16.01 2.99
C LYS A 95 -0.23 -14.61 2.85
N MET A 96 -0.51 -14.14 1.64
CA MET A 96 -0.97 -12.78 1.37
C MET A 96 -2.41 -12.54 1.81
N GLN A 97 -3.27 -13.56 1.73
CA GLN A 97 -4.64 -13.50 2.27
C GLN A 97 -4.63 -13.25 3.80
N LEU A 98 -3.71 -13.90 4.53
CA LEU A 98 -3.61 -13.76 5.99
C LEU A 98 -3.07 -12.37 6.39
N CYS A 99 -2.09 -11.82 5.68
CA CYS A 99 -1.57 -10.47 5.95
C CYS A 99 -2.60 -9.38 5.60
N TYR A 100 -3.31 -9.52 4.48
CA TYR A 100 -4.36 -8.57 4.06
C TYR A 100 -5.52 -8.53 5.05
N THR A 101 -6.00 -9.71 5.49
CA THR A 101 -7.07 -9.78 6.49
C THR A 101 -6.60 -9.22 7.83
N ARG A 102 -5.35 -9.46 8.23
CA ARG A 102 -4.81 -9.02 9.53
C ARG A 102 -4.45 -7.53 9.58
N LEU A 103 -4.07 -6.92 8.46
CA LEU A 103 -3.79 -5.48 8.40
C LEU A 103 -5.06 -4.64 8.22
N LEU A 104 -6.08 -5.13 7.50
CA LEU A 104 -7.31 -4.36 7.23
C LEU A 104 -8.45 -4.57 8.24
N THR A 105 -8.43 -5.65 9.03
CA THR A 105 -9.49 -5.92 10.02
C THR A 105 -9.05 -5.73 11.48
N ASN A 106 -7.75 -5.57 11.75
CA ASN A 106 -7.25 -5.55 13.12
C ASN A 106 -7.15 -4.12 13.67
N THR A 107 -8.31 -3.60 14.08
CA THR A 107 -8.49 -2.42 14.94
C THR A 107 -7.95 -2.62 16.37
N LYS A 108 -7.21 -3.68 16.67
CA LYS A 108 -6.48 -3.78 17.95
C LYS A 108 -5.08 -3.21 17.82
N LEU A 109 -5.02 -1.89 17.68
CA LEU A 109 -4.05 -1.11 18.43
C LEU A 109 -4.33 -1.42 19.91
N ARG A 110 -3.55 -2.34 20.48
CA ARG A 110 -3.51 -2.55 21.92
C ARG A 110 -2.59 -1.48 22.51
N ALA A 111 -3.18 -0.73 23.44
CA ALA A 111 -2.63 0.29 24.34
C ALA A 111 -2.42 1.68 23.74
#